data_AF-A0A9W5VPF1-F1
#
_entry.id   AF-A0A9W5VPF1-F1
#
_cell.length_a   1.000
_cell.length_b   1.000
_cell.length_c   1.000
_cell.angle_alpha   90.00
_cell.angle_beta   90.00
_cell.angle_gamma   90.00
#
_symmetry.space_group_name_H-M   'P 1'
#
loop_
_entity.id
_entity.type
_entity.pdbx_description
1 polymer ?
#
loop_
_entity_poly.entity_id
_entity_poly.type
_entity_poly.pdbx_seq_one_letter_code
_entity_poly.pdbx_strand_id
1 'polypeptide(L)'
;MRRLGFLTRSQLQRIHQLGKTRNTNRILSEIDDYVIHYREGYDTVYYLSKLGREYVQAKRQLRKNQFVGHVLMRNEWFIYAGMPSHWKNEVKIGDATETRICDTLYEENGYLKILEVDRLQKMSENRIKAQSYYGMYKRGAATRKLGYFPTVVWLTCTELRRKQLKGICNELGLPSEVYTLEDIQ
;
A
#
# COMPACT_ATOMS: atom_id res chain seq x y z
N MET A 1 -7.55 4.84 10.83
CA MET A 1 -8.23 5.35 9.61
C MET A 1 -7.68 6.68 9.08
N ARG A 2 -7.43 7.72 9.89
CA ARG A 2 -6.92 9.04 9.42
C ARG A 2 -5.78 8.96 8.37
N ARG A 3 -4.76 8.15 8.62
CA ARG A 3 -3.60 7.98 7.73
C ARG A 3 -3.86 7.02 6.56
N LEU A 4 -4.58 5.93 6.81
CA LEU A 4 -4.69 4.78 5.90
C LEU A 4 -5.93 4.84 5.00
N GLY A 5 -6.87 5.72 5.29
CA GLY A 5 -8.11 5.90 4.56
C GLY A 5 -9.13 4.81 4.88
N PHE A 6 -9.22 3.80 4.02
CA PHE A 6 -10.14 2.67 4.16
C PHE A 6 -9.45 1.53 4.91
N LEU A 7 -10.15 0.88 5.83
CA LEU A 7 -9.67 -0.32 6.51
C LEU A 7 -10.80 -1.33 6.63
N THR A 8 -10.49 -2.62 6.48
CA THR A 8 -11.48 -3.63 6.84
C THR A 8 -11.56 -3.83 8.35
N ARG A 9 -12.62 -4.45 8.85
CA ARG A 9 -12.72 -4.89 10.25
C ARG A 9 -11.50 -5.72 10.65
N SER A 10 -11.08 -6.67 9.81
CA SER A 10 -9.94 -7.55 10.10
C SER A 10 -8.62 -6.78 10.15
N GLN A 11 -8.47 -5.74 9.31
CA GLN A 11 -7.32 -4.83 9.39
C GLN A 11 -7.36 -3.97 10.67
N LEU A 12 -8.51 -3.39 11.02
CA LEU A 12 -8.69 -2.64 12.26
C LEU A 12 -8.41 -3.50 13.50
N GLN A 13 -8.89 -4.73 13.50
CA GLN A 13 -8.67 -5.71 14.55
C GLN A 13 -7.18 -5.98 14.78
N ARG A 14 -6.40 -6.18 13.71
CA ARG A 14 -4.95 -6.41 13.81
C ARG A 14 -4.18 -5.15 14.21
N ILE A 15 -4.47 -4.01 13.59
CA ILE A 15 -3.80 -2.73 13.88
C ILE A 15 -3.98 -2.33 15.35
N HIS A 16 -5.19 -2.49 15.88
CA HIS A 16 -5.55 -2.06 17.23
C HIS A 16 -5.56 -3.20 18.26
N GLN A 17 -5.13 -4.40 17.88
CA GLN A 17 -5.07 -5.59 18.74
C GLN A 17 -6.39 -5.85 19.50
N LEU A 18 -7.53 -5.72 18.82
CA LEU A 18 -8.87 -5.72 19.43
C LEU A 18 -9.37 -7.12 19.86
N GLY A 19 -8.51 -8.13 19.85
CA GLY A 19 -8.86 -9.50 20.24
C GLY A 19 -9.78 -10.17 19.21
N LYS A 20 -10.95 -10.66 19.63
CA LYS A 20 -11.89 -11.42 18.79
C LYS A 20 -12.81 -10.52 17.95
N THR A 21 -13.36 -11.07 16.86
CA THR A 21 -14.30 -10.39 15.96
C THR A 21 -15.51 -9.80 16.69
N ARG A 22 -16.07 -10.51 17.68
CA ARG A 22 -17.20 -10.00 18.48
C ARG A 22 -16.86 -8.72 19.24
N ASN A 23 -15.67 -8.66 19.84
CA ASN A 23 -15.23 -7.45 20.55
C ASN A 23 -14.98 -6.30 19.56
N THR A 24 -14.36 -6.61 18.43
CA THR A 24 -14.14 -5.62 17.36
C THR A 24 -15.46 -5.02 16.88
N ASN A 25 -16.48 -5.85 16.63
CA ASN A 25 -17.80 -5.37 16.22
C ASN A 25 -18.46 -4.50 17.28
N ARG A 26 -18.37 -4.86 18.57
CA ARG A 26 -18.90 -4.04 19.67
C ARG A 26 -18.26 -2.64 19.69
N ILE A 27 -16.94 -2.58 19.60
CA ILE A 27 -16.22 -1.30 19.57
C ILE A 27 -16.61 -0.49 18.33
N LEU A 28 -16.74 -1.14 17.17
CA LEU A 28 -17.13 -0.46 15.93
C LEU A 28 -18.57 0.08 15.98
N SER A 29 -19.49 -0.61 16.67
CA SER A 29 -20.85 -0.09 16.91
C SER A 29 -20.88 1.10 17.87
N GLU A 30 -19.95 1.17 18.83
CA GLU A 30 -19.86 2.31 19.76
C GLU A 30 -19.36 3.59 19.08
N ILE A 31 -18.67 3.47 17.93
CA ILE A 31 -18.13 4.61 17.18
C ILE A 31 -18.86 4.84 15.84
N ASP A 32 -20.05 4.27 15.66
CA ASP A 32 -20.74 4.21 14.36
C ASP A 32 -20.94 5.61 13.75
N ASP A 33 -21.30 6.62 14.56
CA ASP A 33 -21.47 8.02 14.11
C ASP A 33 -20.19 8.63 13.49
N TYR A 34 -19.01 8.13 13.89
CA TYR A 34 -17.71 8.61 13.43
C TYR A 34 -17.20 7.85 12.20
N VAL A 35 -17.89 6.80 11.77
CA VAL A 35 -17.48 5.97 10.64
C VAL A 35 -18.59 5.81 9.63
N ILE A 36 -18.23 5.48 8.40
CA ILE A 36 -19.14 4.96 7.39
C ILE A 36 -18.61 3.59 7.04
N HIS A 37 -19.51 2.63 6.89
CA HIS A 37 -19.14 1.26 6.62
C HIS A 37 -20.01 0.60 5.55
N TYR A 38 -19.45 -0.38 4.84
CA TYR A 38 -20.18 -1.20 3.88
C TYR A 38 -19.56 -2.59 3.78
N ARG A 39 -20.36 -3.57 3.36
CA ARG A 39 -19.91 -4.95 3.16
C ARG A 39 -19.14 -5.09 1.84
N GLU A 40 -18.02 -5.81 1.90
CA GLU A 40 -17.19 -6.18 0.75
C GLU A 40 -16.78 -7.64 0.93
N GLY A 41 -17.45 -8.54 0.21
CA GLY A 41 -17.32 -9.99 0.42
C GLY A 41 -17.69 -10.40 1.85
N TYR A 42 -16.78 -11.10 2.52
CA TYR A 42 -16.98 -11.59 3.90
C TYR A 42 -16.59 -10.56 4.97
N ASP A 43 -15.98 -9.44 4.59
CA ASP A 43 -15.53 -8.40 5.52
C ASP A 43 -16.34 -7.10 5.40
N THR A 44 -16.15 -6.20 6.35
CA THR A 44 -16.76 -4.87 6.37
C THR A 44 -15.68 -3.81 6.26
N VAL A 45 -15.80 -2.91 5.29
CA VAL A 45 -14.88 -1.81 5.08
C VAL A 45 -15.39 -0.58 5.82
N TYR A 46 -14.50 0.09 6.55
CA TYR A 46 -14.75 1.29 7.33
C TYR A 46 -13.89 2.45 6.83
N TYR A 47 -14.45 3.67 6.87
CA TYR A 47 -13.74 4.93 6.66
C TYR A 47 -14.42 6.05 7.45
N LEU A 48 -13.76 7.19 7.61
CA LEU A 48 -14.27 8.27 8.48
C LEU A 48 -15.51 8.97 7.89
N SER A 49 -16.55 9.12 8.71
CA SER A 49 -17.71 9.98 8.44
C SER A 49 -17.29 11.46 8.46
N LYS A 50 -18.23 12.38 8.17
CA LYS A 50 -17.95 13.82 8.34
C LYS A 50 -17.55 14.13 9.79
N LEU A 51 -18.35 13.65 10.75
CA LEU A 51 -18.10 13.81 12.18
C LEU A 51 -16.77 13.19 12.61
N GLY A 52 -16.47 11.97 12.15
CA GLY A 52 -15.19 11.30 12.42
C GLY A 52 -13.98 12.05 11.88
N ARG A 53 -14.09 12.68 10.70
CA ARG A 53 -13.02 13.50 10.15
C ARG A 53 -12.78 14.76 10.97
N GLU A 54 -13.84 15.45 11.37
CA GLU A 54 -13.75 16.66 12.19
C GLU A 54 -13.11 16.33 13.55
N TYR A 55 -13.56 15.25 14.20
CA TYR A 55 -13.04 14.79 15.49
C TYR A 55 -11.52 14.51 15.46
N VAL A 56 -11.01 13.89 14.40
CA VAL A 56 -9.57 13.55 14.27
C VAL A 56 -8.77 14.55 13.42
N GLN A 57 -9.38 15.68 13.07
CA GLN A 57 -8.83 16.74 12.21
C GLN A 57 -8.28 16.21 10.87
N ALA A 58 -8.97 15.23 10.28
CA ALA A 58 -8.64 14.68 8.97
C ALA A 58 -9.16 15.58 7.85
N LYS A 59 -8.26 16.11 7.02
CA LYS A 59 -8.63 16.98 5.89
C LYS A 59 -9.26 16.24 4.71
N ARG A 60 -8.87 14.99 4.48
CA ARG A 60 -9.26 14.22 3.29
C ARG A 60 -10.67 13.63 3.46
N GLN A 61 -11.62 14.08 2.63
CA GLN A 61 -12.91 13.41 2.48
C GLN A 61 -12.77 12.15 1.63
N LEU A 62 -13.40 11.06 2.07
CA LEU A 62 -13.40 9.78 1.36
C LEU A 62 -14.81 9.40 0.93
N ARG A 63 -14.90 8.70 -0.19
CA ARG A 63 -16.11 8.07 -0.73
C ARG A 63 -15.74 6.73 -1.34
N LYS A 64 -16.65 5.75 -1.29
CA LYS A 64 -16.46 4.46 -1.96
C LYS A 64 -16.22 4.69 -3.46
N ASN A 65 -15.19 4.05 -4.01
CA ASN A 65 -14.85 4.09 -5.42
C ASN A 65 -14.07 2.82 -5.82
N GLN A 66 -13.72 2.70 -7.10
CA GLN A 66 -12.97 1.54 -7.64
C GLN A 66 -11.56 1.35 -7.03
N PHE A 67 -10.97 2.40 -6.44
CA PHE A 67 -9.62 2.36 -5.88
C PHE A 67 -9.56 1.85 -4.44
N VAL A 68 -10.70 1.63 -3.79
CA VAL A 68 -10.71 1.14 -2.39
C VAL A 68 -9.97 -0.19 -2.28
N GLY A 69 -10.17 -1.10 -3.24
CA GLY A 69 -9.46 -2.37 -3.26
C GLY A 69 -7.94 -2.24 -3.31
N HIS A 70 -7.42 -1.24 -4.02
CA HIS A 70 -5.99 -0.91 -4.07
C HIS A 70 -5.49 -0.38 -2.74
N VAL A 71 -6.26 0.51 -2.11
CA VAL A 71 -5.95 1.06 -0.78
C VAL A 71 -5.92 -0.05 0.29
N LEU A 72 -6.87 -0.99 0.24
CA LEU A 72 -6.91 -2.10 1.19
C LEU A 72 -5.70 -3.02 1.04
N MET A 73 -5.28 -3.35 -0.19
CA MET A 73 -4.07 -4.13 -0.44
C MET A 73 -2.81 -3.41 0.07
N ARG A 74 -2.69 -2.11 -0.19
CA ARG A 74 -1.60 -1.30 0.34
C ARG A 74 -1.57 -1.30 1.87
N ASN A 75 -2.73 -1.22 2.50
CA ASN A 75 -2.86 -1.24 3.96
C ASN A 75 -2.60 -2.65 4.53
N GLU A 76 -2.80 -3.69 3.74
CA GLU A 76 -2.39 -5.05 4.09
C GLU A 76 -0.88 -5.14 4.20
N TRP A 77 -0.16 -4.60 3.20
CA TRP A 77 1.29 -4.48 3.24
C TRP A 77 1.78 -3.69 4.46
N PHE A 78 1.10 -2.57 4.78
CA PHE A 78 1.42 -1.77 5.97
C PHE A 78 1.41 -2.60 7.25
N ILE A 79 0.43 -3.49 7.40
CA ILE A 79 0.32 -4.36 8.58
C ILE A 79 1.42 -5.43 8.55
N TYR A 80 1.61 -6.09 7.39
CA TYR A 80 2.62 -7.12 7.21
C TYR A 80 4.05 -6.62 7.48
N ALA A 81 4.39 -5.42 6.98
CA ALA A 81 5.69 -4.78 7.18
C ALA A 81 5.92 -4.24 8.62
N GLY A 82 5.11 -4.67 9.59
CA GLY A 82 5.27 -4.28 11.00
C GLY A 82 4.83 -2.85 11.31
N MET A 83 3.93 -2.28 10.51
CA MET A 83 3.37 -0.93 10.71
C MET A 83 4.45 0.17 10.81
N PRO A 84 5.31 0.31 9.79
CA PRO A 84 6.48 1.18 9.85
C PRO A 84 6.13 2.64 10.18
N SER A 85 7.01 3.29 10.94
CA SER A 85 6.85 4.69 11.33
C SER A 85 6.98 5.61 10.12
N HIS A 86 7.97 5.36 9.26
CA HIS A 86 8.12 6.00 7.96
C HIS A 86 7.20 5.34 6.94
N TRP A 87 6.08 6.01 6.66
CA TRP A 87 5.10 5.55 5.66
C TRP A 87 4.49 6.74 4.93
N LYS A 88 4.83 6.91 3.65
CA LYS A 88 4.36 8.00 2.82
C LYS A 88 3.72 7.45 1.55
N ASN A 89 2.44 7.75 1.34
CA ASN A 89 1.70 7.34 0.16
C ASN A 89 1.90 8.34 -0.99
N GLU A 90 1.76 7.87 -2.23
CA GLU A 90 1.73 8.72 -3.44
C GLU A 90 2.97 9.64 -3.53
N VAL A 91 4.15 9.07 -3.30
CA VAL A 91 5.41 9.83 -3.24
C VAL A 91 6.00 9.95 -4.64
N LYS A 92 6.34 11.19 -5.03
CA LYS A 92 7.11 11.45 -6.24
C LYS A 92 8.57 11.07 -6.01
N ILE A 93 9.03 10.04 -6.71
CA ILE A 93 10.41 9.57 -6.74
C ILE A 93 10.97 9.88 -8.12
N GLY A 94 12.20 10.35 -8.21
CA GLY A 94 12.81 10.63 -9.50
C GLY A 94 14.20 11.22 -9.38
N ASP A 95 14.77 11.48 -10.54
CA ASP A 95 16.02 12.18 -10.73
C ASP A 95 15.81 13.37 -11.69
N ALA A 96 16.91 13.91 -12.21
CA ALA A 96 16.86 15.03 -13.15
C ALA A 96 16.28 14.65 -14.54
N THR A 97 16.15 13.35 -14.84
CA THR A 97 15.74 12.84 -16.14
C THR A 97 14.28 12.40 -16.15
N GLU A 98 13.84 11.69 -15.11
CA GLU A 98 12.46 11.21 -15.03
C GLU A 98 11.93 11.20 -13.59
N THR A 99 10.60 11.24 -13.48
CA THR A 99 9.91 11.17 -12.19
C THR A 99 8.72 10.24 -12.29
N ARG A 100 8.44 9.53 -11.19
CA ARG A 100 7.34 8.58 -11.04
C ARG A 100 6.69 8.77 -9.67
N ILE A 101 5.37 8.57 -9.60
CA ILE A 101 4.67 8.52 -8.32
C ILE A 101 4.54 7.04 -7.94
N CYS A 102 5.14 6.64 -6.82
CA CYS A 102 4.99 5.31 -6.27
C CYS A 102 3.76 5.23 -5.34
N ASP A 103 3.24 4.03 -5.12
CA ASP A 103 2.11 3.86 -4.20
C ASP A 103 2.50 4.17 -2.76
N THR A 104 3.67 3.73 -2.32
CA THR A 104 4.21 4.05 -0.99
C THR A 104 5.73 4.02 -0.97
N LEU A 105 6.33 5.01 -0.31
CA LEU A 105 7.71 4.95 0.18
C LEU A 105 7.67 4.67 1.68
N TYR A 106 8.37 3.62 2.11
CA TYR A 106 8.41 3.22 3.52
C TYR A 106 9.81 2.79 3.93
N GLU A 107 10.06 2.71 5.23
CA GLU A 107 11.31 2.21 5.79
C GLU A 107 11.08 0.84 6.43
N GLU A 108 12.01 -0.08 6.16
CA GLU A 108 12.06 -1.41 6.77
C GLU A 108 13.52 -1.73 7.11
N ASN A 109 13.77 -2.10 8.38
CA ASN A 109 15.11 -2.41 8.88
C ASN A 109 16.18 -1.33 8.59
N GLY A 110 15.79 -0.04 8.61
CA GLY A 110 16.67 1.09 8.33
C GLY A 110 16.89 1.39 6.84
N TYR A 111 16.23 0.67 5.93
CA TYR A 111 16.33 0.88 4.49
C TYR A 111 15.01 1.36 3.91
N LEU A 112 15.07 2.33 3.00
CA LEU A 112 13.91 2.76 2.22
C LEU A 112 13.56 1.70 1.18
N LYS A 113 12.28 1.39 1.09
CA LYS A 113 11.66 0.52 0.09
C LYS A 113 10.54 1.23 -0.63
N ILE A 114 10.35 0.90 -1.90
CA ILE A 114 9.28 1.41 -2.75
C ILE A 114 8.23 0.31 -2.88
N LEU A 115 7.00 0.57 -2.46
CA LEU A 115 5.88 -0.34 -2.70
C LEU A 115 5.12 0.09 -3.95
N GLU A 116 4.81 -0.90 -4.78
CA GLU A 116 3.86 -0.84 -5.90
C GLU A 116 2.79 -1.91 -5.70
N VAL A 117 1.53 -1.49 -5.64
CA VAL A 117 0.38 -2.39 -5.52
C VAL A 117 -0.22 -2.61 -6.91
N ASP A 118 -0.44 -3.87 -7.23
CA ASP A 118 -0.88 -4.31 -8.54
C ASP A 118 -2.14 -5.16 -8.44
N ARG A 119 -3.31 -4.50 -8.49
CA ARG A 119 -4.61 -5.19 -8.42
C ARG A 119 -5.19 -5.53 -9.78
N LEU A 120 -5.50 -4.50 -10.59
CA LEU A 120 -6.22 -4.62 -11.87
C LEU A 120 -5.45 -3.99 -13.04
N GLN A 121 -4.24 -3.49 -12.81
CA GLN A 121 -3.47 -2.77 -13.81
C GLN A 121 -3.06 -3.70 -14.97
N LYS A 122 -2.99 -3.19 -16.19
CA LYS A 122 -2.45 -3.96 -17.33
C LYS A 122 -0.96 -4.22 -17.11
N MET A 123 -0.46 -5.40 -17.46
CA MET A 123 0.97 -5.71 -17.33
C MET A 123 1.87 -4.76 -18.13
N SER A 124 1.39 -4.22 -19.25
CA SER A 124 2.10 -3.20 -20.01
C SER A 124 2.45 -1.97 -19.16
N GLU A 125 1.53 -1.52 -18.32
CA GLU A 125 1.77 -0.39 -17.42
C GLU A 125 2.78 -0.71 -16.32
N ASN A 126 2.73 -1.94 -15.80
CA ASN A 126 3.72 -2.39 -14.82
C ASN A 126 5.11 -2.54 -15.44
N ARG A 127 5.19 -2.95 -16.71
CA ARG A 127 6.45 -2.94 -17.47
C ARG A 127 7.01 -1.53 -17.61
N ILE A 128 6.16 -0.55 -17.92
CA ILE A 128 6.58 0.87 -17.98
C ILE A 128 7.06 1.36 -16.61
N LYS A 129 6.35 1.03 -15.52
CA LYS A 129 6.79 1.35 -14.14
C LYS A 129 8.16 0.74 -13.85
N ALA A 130 8.34 -0.56 -14.11
CA ALA A 130 9.61 -1.25 -13.88
C ALA A 130 10.76 -0.68 -14.72
N GLN A 131 10.50 -0.32 -15.99
CA GLN A 131 11.48 0.34 -16.86
C GLN A 131 11.91 1.71 -16.31
N SER A 132 10.97 2.50 -15.79
CA SER A 132 11.27 3.79 -15.17
C SER A 132 12.12 3.63 -13.91
N TYR A 133 11.76 2.69 -13.01
CA TYR A 133 12.60 2.39 -11.85
C TYR A 133 13.97 1.87 -12.23
N TYR A 134 14.06 1.04 -13.26
CA TYR A 134 15.33 0.54 -13.78
C TYR A 134 16.18 1.68 -14.36
N GLY A 135 15.60 2.62 -15.10
CA GLY A 135 16.28 3.81 -15.59
C GLY A 135 16.90 4.62 -14.44
N MET A 136 16.12 4.89 -13.40
CA MET A 136 16.58 5.60 -12.20
C MET A 136 17.69 4.83 -11.48
N TYR A 137 17.54 3.51 -11.34
CA TYR A 137 18.54 2.63 -10.75
C TYR A 137 19.86 2.71 -11.52
N LYS A 138 19.82 2.60 -12.86
CA LYS A 138 21.01 2.64 -13.72
C LYS A 138 21.73 3.97 -13.70
N ARG A 139 21.01 5.09 -13.61
CA ARG A 139 21.62 6.43 -13.51
C ARG A 139 22.20 6.69 -12.11
N GLY A 140 21.80 5.92 -11.10
CA GLY A 140 22.43 5.87 -9.78
C GLY A 140 22.30 7.14 -8.94
N ALA A 141 21.38 8.05 -9.27
CA ALA A 141 21.19 9.29 -8.51
C ALA A 141 20.79 9.01 -7.05
N ALA A 142 19.86 8.07 -6.83
CA ALA A 142 19.50 7.62 -5.50
C ALA A 142 20.67 6.89 -4.81
N THR A 143 21.38 6.01 -5.53
CA THR A 143 22.56 5.28 -5.02
C THR A 143 23.65 6.22 -4.52
N ARG A 144 23.94 7.31 -5.23
CA ARG A 144 24.91 8.32 -4.78
C ARG A 144 24.46 9.05 -3.50
N LYS A 145 23.16 9.27 -3.34
CA LYS A 145 22.60 10.00 -2.19
C LYS A 145 22.39 9.13 -0.96
N LEU A 146 21.98 7.88 -1.15
CA LEU A 146 21.58 6.95 -0.09
C LEU A 146 22.62 5.85 0.18
N GLY A 147 23.59 5.65 -0.71
CA GLY A 147 24.49 4.50 -0.72
C GLY A 147 23.91 3.25 -1.39
N TYR A 148 22.62 3.24 -1.72
CA TYR A 148 21.91 2.14 -2.36
C TYR A 148 20.70 2.65 -3.16
N PHE A 149 20.13 1.79 -4.00
CA PHE A 149 18.84 2.06 -4.62
C PHE A 149 17.72 1.34 -3.83
N PRO A 150 16.65 2.04 -3.41
CA PRO A 150 15.53 1.42 -2.71
C PRO A 150 14.94 0.22 -3.48
N THR A 151 14.83 -0.94 -2.83
CA THR A 151 14.21 -2.13 -3.44
C THR A 151 12.77 -1.84 -3.83
N VAL A 152 12.39 -2.23 -5.04
CA VAL A 152 11.00 -2.12 -5.51
C VAL A 152 10.24 -3.38 -5.13
N VAL A 153 9.33 -3.25 -4.18
CA VAL A 153 8.43 -4.31 -3.74
C VAL A 153 7.11 -4.21 -4.48
N TRP A 154 6.73 -5.30 -5.13
CA TRP A 154 5.44 -5.45 -5.80
C TRP A 154 4.51 -6.32 -4.98
N LEU A 155 3.27 -5.86 -4.76
CA LEU A 155 2.21 -6.66 -4.17
C LEU A 155 1.10 -6.88 -5.20
N THR A 156 0.87 -8.13 -5.60
CA THR A 156 -0.14 -8.48 -6.62
C THR A 156 -1.19 -9.48 -6.09
N CYS A 157 -2.17 -9.83 -6.93
CA CYS A 157 -3.29 -10.68 -6.52
C CYS A 157 -3.13 -12.17 -6.87
N THR A 158 -2.31 -12.53 -7.86
CA THR A 158 -2.26 -13.93 -8.35
C THR A 158 -0.84 -14.38 -8.67
N GLU A 159 -0.60 -15.69 -8.59
CA GLU A 159 0.68 -16.29 -8.96
C GLU A 159 1.08 -16.05 -10.42
N LEU A 160 0.10 -16.00 -11.33
CA LEU A 160 0.38 -15.66 -12.73
C LEU A 160 0.98 -14.26 -12.84
N ARG A 161 0.39 -13.28 -12.15
CA ARG A 161 0.90 -11.90 -12.12
C ARG A 161 2.25 -11.81 -11.42
N ARG A 162 2.44 -12.56 -10.33
CA ARG A 162 3.74 -12.68 -9.64
C ARG A 162 4.83 -13.12 -10.63
N LYS A 163 4.59 -14.18 -11.40
CA LYS A 163 5.52 -14.68 -12.42
C LYS A 163 5.82 -13.64 -13.50
N GLN A 164 4.80 -12.94 -13.99
CA GLN A 164 4.97 -11.89 -15.01
C GLN A 164 5.81 -10.72 -14.49
N LEU A 165 5.49 -10.20 -13.29
CA LEU A 165 6.24 -9.11 -12.67
C LEU A 165 7.68 -9.49 -12.36
N LYS A 166 7.91 -10.69 -11.79
CA LYS A 166 9.26 -11.22 -11.56
C LYS A 166 10.02 -11.34 -12.88
N GLY A 167 9.39 -11.86 -13.93
CA GLY A 167 9.99 -11.96 -15.26
C GLY A 167 10.43 -10.61 -15.81
N ILE A 168 9.55 -9.60 -15.76
CA ILE A 168 9.85 -8.23 -16.20
C ILE A 168 11.04 -7.64 -15.41
N CYS A 169 11.02 -7.75 -14.09
CA CYS A 169 12.07 -7.15 -13.27
C CYS A 169 13.42 -7.86 -13.45
N ASN A 170 13.42 -9.19 -13.58
CA ASN A 170 14.62 -9.99 -13.86
C ASN A 170 15.19 -9.69 -15.24
N GLU A 171 14.34 -9.56 -16.28
CA GLU A 171 14.74 -9.18 -17.64
C GLU A 171 15.45 -7.82 -17.66
N LEU A 172 14.94 -6.86 -16.88
CA LEU A 172 15.54 -5.54 -16.76
C LEU A 172 16.80 -5.52 -15.87
N GLY A 173 16.92 -6.45 -14.91
CA GLY A 173 17.93 -6.37 -13.85
C GLY A 173 17.60 -5.35 -12.77
N LEU A 174 16.30 -5.13 -12.49
CA LEU A 174 15.82 -4.25 -11.44
C LEU A 174 15.82 -4.98 -10.08
N PRO A 175 16.50 -4.44 -9.04
CA PRO A 175 16.38 -4.96 -7.67
C PRO A 175 14.93 -4.88 -7.18
N SER A 176 14.28 -6.03 -7.05
CA SER A 176 12.86 -6.10 -6.73
C SER A 176 12.47 -7.36 -5.97
N GLU A 177 11.36 -7.25 -5.25
CA GLU A 177 10.67 -8.36 -4.59
C GLU A 177 9.22 -8.37 -5.09
N VAL A 178 8.60 -9.55 -5.20
CA VAL A 178 7.22 -9.67 -5.66
C VAL A 178 6.47 -10.68 -4.79
N TYR A 179 5.41 -10.19 -4.16
CA TYR A 179 4.53 -10.91 -3.25
C TYR A 179 3.09 -10.96 -3.77
N THR A 180 2.31 -11.92 -3.30
CA THR A 180 0.85 -11.89 -3.35
C THR A 180 0.26 -11.64 -1.97
N LEU A 181 -1.05 -11.38 -1.92
CA LEU A 181 -1.78 -11.31 -0.66
C LEU A 181 -1.67 -12.61 0.16
N GLU A 182 -1.55 -13.76 -0.49
CA GLU A 182 -1.39 -15.06 0.20
C GLU A 182 -0.06 -15.17 0.96
N ASP A 183 0.98 -14.44 0.55
CA ASP A 183 2.25 -14.44 1.28
C ASP A 183 2.19 -13.66 2.60
N ILE A 184 1.21 -12.76 2.75
CA ILE A 184 1.23 -11.71 3.77
C ILE A 184 0.01 -11.70 4.71
N GLN A 185 -0.93 -12.62 4.51
CA GLN A 185 -2.18 -12.73 5.27
C GLN A 185 -2.19 -13.87 6.27
#